data_AF-A0A179UNS9-F1
#
_entry.id   AF-A0A179UNS9-F1
#
_cell.length_a   1.000
_cell.length_b   1.000
_cell.length_c   1.000
_cell.angle_alpha   90.00
_cell.angle_beta   90.00
_cell.angle_gamma   90.00
#
_symmetry.space_group_name_H-M   'P 1'
#
loop_
_entity.id
_entity.type
_entity.pdbx_description
1 polymer ?
#
loop_
_entity_poly.entity_id
_entity_poly.type
_entity_poly.pdbx_seq_one_letter_code
_entity_poly.pdbx_strand_id
1 'polypeptide(L)'
;MFDSLFHILNTWKARAWDKKPSASPAASQEYEPIPEDYPIFPPPPPEEIIKDLQRYSSIVALRKYAAPRGIFQDSSLYTLYRLYEYFVLDERYIPDPKDDDPSRYEFLAATTYLIVRAFNARVKLGLSRSGRALMSVEEAEEARNKPESERQYEKAPLWAENVPALKEILVIPPLDGTCFIRRNR
;
A
#
# COMPACT_ATOMS: atom_id res chain seq x y z
N MET A 1 40.17 4.65 1.41
CA MET A 1 39.36 3.40 1.43
C MET A 1 37.90 3.70 1.12
N PHE A 2 37.65 4.54 0.09
CA PHE A 2 36.32 4.99 -0.34
C PHE A 2 36.29 5.20 -1.86
N ASP A 3 36.97 4.33 -2.61
CA ASP A 3 37.01 4.38 -4.09
C ASP A 3 36.36 3.16 -4.75
N SER A 4 35.72 2.27 -3.97
CA SER A 4 35.14 1.01 -4.47
C SER A 4 33.62 1.01 -4.64
N LEU A 5 32.93 2.14 -4.45
CA LEU A 5 31.47 2.22 -4.58
C LEU A 5 30.99 3.01 -5.82
N PHE A 6 31.87 3.74 -6.51
CA PHE A 6 31.51 4.50 -7.71
C PHE A 6 31.61 3.72 -9.02
N HIS A 7 32.16 2.50 -9.03
CA HIS A 7 32.30 1.70 -10.25
C HIS A 7 31.15 0.71 -10.50
N ILE A 8 30.36 0.36 -9.46
CA ILE A 8 29.23 -0.58 -9.58
C ILE A 8 27.96 0.12 -10.11
N LEU A 9 27.85 1.44 -9.99
CA LEU A 9 26.69 2.21 -10.46
C LEU A 9 26.71 2.55 -11.96
N ASN A 10 27.86 2.44 -12.64
CA ASN A 10 27.98 2.80 -14.07
C ASN A 10 27.86 1.61 -15.05
N THR A 11 27.82 0.37 -14.56
CA THR A 11 27.60 -0.82 -15.41
C THR A 11 26.12 -1.18 -15.63
N TRP A 12 25.20 -0.54 -14.89
CA TRP A 12 23.76 -0.81 -15.00
C TRP A 12 22.99 0.13 -15.95
N LYS A 13 23.62 1.19 -16.49
CA LYS A 13 22.98 2.07 -17.49
C LYS A 13 23.08 1.58 -18.93
N ALA A 14 23.91 0.57 -19.22
CA ALA A 14 24.17 0.11 -20.60
C ALA A 14 23.40 -1.17 -21.01
N ARG A 15 22.50 -1.69 -20.17
CA ARG A 15 21.78 -2.97 -20.45
C ARG A 15 20.26 -2.86 -20.56
N ALA A 16 19.70 -1.65 -20.50
CA ALA A 16 18.26 -1.45 -20.42
C ALA A 16 17.59 -0.95 -21.72
N TRP A 17 18.30 -0.82 -22.85
CA TRP A 17 17.67 -0.31 -24.08
C TRP A 17 17.81 -1.15 -25.36
N ASP A 18 18.59 -2.24 -25.37
CA ASP A 18 18.56 -3.17 -26.52
C ASP A 18 17.57 -4.32 -26.29
N LYS A 19 16.27 -4.00 -26.30
CA LYS A 19 15.25 -5.00 -26.63
C LYS A 19 15.07 -5.01 -28.15
N LYS A 20 15.65 -6.02 -28.81
CA LYS A 20 15.17 -6.49 -30.11
C LYS A 20 13.66 -6.73 -30.02
N PRO A 21 12.87 -6.44 -31.06
CA PRO A 21 11.43 -6.73 -31.06
C PRO A 21 11.23 -8.24 -30.92
N SER A 22 10.87 -8.65 -29.72
CA SER A 22 10.41 -9.99 -29.39
C SER A 22 9.07 -10.21 -30.07
N ALA A 23 8.92 -11.39 -30.67
CA ALA A 23 7.76 -11.85 -31.45
C ALA A 23 6.41 -11.38 -30.88
N SER A 24 5.50 -11.01 -31.80
CA SER A 24 4.10 -10.65 -31.52
C SER A 24 3.50 -11.57 -30.46
N PRO A 25 2.79 -11.04 -29.45
CA PRO A 25 2.06 -11.89 -28.53
C PRO A 25 1.00 -12.66 -29.33
N ALA A 26 0.96 -13.97 -29.11
CA ALA A 26 -0.12 -14.83 -29.59
C ALA A 26 -1.48 -14.19 -29.29
N ALA A 27 -2.42 -14.37 -30.22
CA ALA A 27 -3.76 -13.78 -30.19
C ALA A 27 -4.35 -13.79 -28.77
N SER A 28 -4.57 -12.59 -28.23
CA SER A 28 -5.29 -12.36 -26.98
C SER A 28 -6.71 -12.90 -27.15
N GLN A 29 -7.05 -14.00 -26.47
CA GLN A 29 -8.44 -14.34 -26.23
C GLN A 29 -9.07 -13.14 -25.51
N GLU A 30 -10.07 -12.52 -26.12
CA GLU A 30 -10.81 -11.42 -25.50
C GLU A 30 -11.46 -11.94 -24.22
N TYR A 31 -11.08 -11.33 -23.09
CA TYR A 31 -11.62 -11.67 -21.79
C TYR A 31 -13.00 -11.04 -21.61
N GLU A 32 -14.03 -11.86 -21.38
CA GLU A 32 -15.38 -11.39 -21.07
C GLU A 32 -15.60 -11.29 -19.55
N PRO A 33 -15.88 -10.10 -18.99
CA PRO A 33 -16.11 -9.92 -17.56
C PRO A 33 -17.35 -10.64 -17.03
N ILE A 34 -17.22 -11.32 -15.88
CA ILE A 34 -18.34 -11.96 -15.17
C ILE A 34 -18.82 -11.13 -13.97
N PRO A 35 -20.06 -11.30 -13.49
CA PRO A 35 -20.58 -10.51 -12.36
C PRO A 35 -19.68 -10.48 -11.12
N GLU A 36 -19.01 -11.60 -10.82
CA GLU A 36 -18.12 -11.77 -9.67
C GLU A 36 -16.82 -10.95 -9.76
N ASP A 37 -16.44 -10.50 -10.96
CA ASP A 37 -15.28 -9.62 -11.12
C ASP A 37 -15.53 -8.22 -10.53
N TYR A 38 -16.79 -7.83 -10.33
CA TYR A 38 -17.17 -6.50 -9.91
C TYR A 38 -17.55 -6.47 -8.42
N PRO A 39 -17.23 -5.39 -7.71
CA PRO A 39 -17.74 -5.17 -6.36
C PRO A 39 -19.24 -4.88 -6.38
N ILE A 40 -19.92 -5.28 -5.29
CA ILE A 40 -21.28 -4.86 -4.98
C ILE A 40 -21.17 -3.80 -3.89
N PHE A 41 -21.59 -2.57 -4.21
CA PHE A 41 -21.60 -1.46 -3.25
C PHE A 41 -23.02 -0.94 -2.99
N PRO A 42 -23.32 -0.50 -1.74
CA PRO A 42 -22.42 -0.50 -0.57
C PRO A 42 -22.10 -1.94 -0.09
N PRO A 43 -20.92 -2.18 0.51
CA PRO A 43 -20.62 -3.47 1.15
C PRO A 43 -21.62 -3.79 2.26
N PRO A 44 -21.80 -5.07 2.64
CA PRO A 44 -22.61 -5.44 3.79
C PRO A 44 -22.11 -4.79 5.10
N PRO A 45 -22.99 -4.68 6.11
CA PRO A 45 -22.58 -4.17 7.41
C PRO A 45 -21.57 -5.11 8.09
N PRO A 46 -20.76 -4.63 9.05
CA PRO A 46 -19.67 -5.43 9.62
C PRO A 46 -20.17 -6.72 10.25
N GLU A 47 -21.34 -6.70 10.88
CA GLU A 47 -21.94 -7.86 11.55
C GLU A 47 -22.25 -9.00 10.58
N GLU A 48 -22.47 -8.70 9.29
CA GLU A 48 -22.66 -9.73 8.27
C GLU A 48 -21.33 -10.26 7.72
N ILE A 49 -20.36 -9.37 7.50
CA ILE A 49 -19.02 -9.75 7.03
C ILE A 49 -18.32 -10.64 8.06
N ILE A 50 -18.43 -10.31 9.34
CA ILE A 50 -17.76 -11.01 10.45
C ILE A 50 -18.31 -12.43 10.65
N LYS A 51 -19.55 -12.73 10.23
CA LYS A 51 -20.11 -14.09 10.33
C LYS A 51 -19.29 -15.11 9.56
N ASP A 52 -18.67 -14.71 8.45
CA ASP A 52 -17.82 -15.56 7.62
C ASP A 52 -16.75 -14.74 6.88
N LEU A 53 -15.72 -14.33 7.63
CA LEU A 53 -14.60 -13.54 7.11
C LEU A 53 -13.88 -14.22 5.95
N GLN A 54 -13.70 -15.54 6.00
CA GLN A 54 -12.97 -16.30 4.98
C GLN A 54 -13.71 -16.31 3.65
N ARG A 55 -15.03 -16.52 3.70
CA ARG A 55 -15.87 -16.42 2.50
C ARG A 55 -15.85 -15.01 1.93
N TYR A 56 -15.99 -13.98 2.77
CA TYR A 56 -16.03 -12.60 2.28
C TYR A 56 -14.68 -12.15 1.70
N SER A 57 -13.57 -12.48 2.35
CA SER A 57 -12.22 -12.28 1.83
C SER A 57 -12.02 -12.94 0.46
N SER A 58 -12.50 -14.19 0.30
CA SER A 58 -12.44 -14.90 -1.00
C SER A 58 -13.20 -14.15 -2.11
N ILE A 59 -14.37 -13.57 -1.78
CA ILE A 59 -15.14 -12.75 -2.73
C ILE A 59 -14.37 -11.50 -3.12
N VAL A 60 -13.78 -10.79 -2.14
CA VAL A 60 -12.99 -9.57 -2.40
C VAL A 60 -11.76 -9.88 -3.26
N ALA A 61 -11.05 -10.97 -2.97
CA ALA A 61 -9.84 -11.39 -3.68
C ALA A 61 -10.08 -11.78 -5.15
N LEU A 62 -11.30 -12.20 -5.50
CA LEU A 62 -11.66 -12.57 -6.88
C LEU A 62 -12.02 -11.37 -7.76
N ARG A 63 -12.25 -10.19 -7.18
CA ARG A 63 -12.63 -8.99 -7.94
C ARG A 63 -11.49 -8.55 -8.86
N LYS A 64 -11.84 -8.18 -10.09
CA LYS A 64 -10.91 -7.58 -11.08
C LYS A 64 -11.10 -6.07 -11.24
N TYR A 65 -12.24 -5.55 -10.79
CA TYR A 65 -12.59 -4.15 -10.95
C TYR A 65 -12.76 -3.44 -9.60
N ALA A 66 -12.48 -2.14 -9.59
CA ALA A 66 -12.58 -1.30 -8.39
C ALA A 66 -13.98 -0.69 -8.19
N ALA A 67 -14.78 -0.60 -9.25
CA ALA A 67 -16.11 0.01 -9.26
C ALA A 67 -17.18 -0.99 -9.74
N PRO A 68 -18.46 -0.81 -9.35
CA PRO A 68 -19.55 -1.70 -9.74
C PRO A 68 -19.72 -1.78 -11.26
N ARG A 69 -20.36 -2.86 -11.72
CA ARG A 69 -20.62 -3.09 -13.15
C ARG A 69 -21.37 -1.91 -13.78
N GLY A 70 -20.89 -1.47 -14.94
CA GLY A 70 -21.45 -0.32 -15.67
C GLY A 70 -20.94 1.04 -15.18
N ILE A 71 -20.12 1.08 -14.13
CA ILE A 71 -19.45 2.30 -13.67
C ILE A 71 -18.00 2.29 -14.16
N PHE A 72 -17.70 3.21 -15.09
CA PHE A 72 -16.40 3.28 -15.76
C PHE A 72 -15.38 4.18 -15.04
N GLN A 73 -15.83 4.95 -14.05
CA GLN A 73 -14.97 5.84 -13.26
C GLN A 73 -15.08 5.49 -11.79
N ASP A 74 -13.93 5.33 -11.15
CA ASP A 74 -13.89 5.16 -9.71
C ASP A 74 -14.26 6.48 -9.00
N SER A 75 -14.73 6.37 -7.76
CA SER A 75 -15.09 7.54 -6.95
C SER A 75 -14.46 7.46 -5.58
N SER A 76 -14.30 8.62 -4.92
CA SER A 76 -13.81 8.68 -3.54
C SER A 76 -14.65 7.82 -2.60
N LEU A 77 -15.97 7.76 -2.83
CA LEU A 77 -16.89 6.93 -2.04
C LEU A 77 -16.61 5.44 -2.19
N TYR A 78 -16.37 4.97 -3.42
CA TYR A 78 -16.04 3.56 -3.67
C TYR A 78 -14.67 3.17 -3.09
N THR A 79 -13.69 4.08 -3.15
CA THR A 79 -12.43 3.90 -2.44
C THR A 79 -12.65 3.73 -0.94
N LEU A 80 -13.51 4.54 -0.32
CA LEU A 80 -13.84 4.41 1.10
C LEU A 80 -14.51 3.08 1.42
N TYR A 81 -15.39 2.58 0.55
CA TYR A 81 -15.98 1.25 0.71
C TYR A 81 -14.96 0.12 0.64
N ARG A 82 -14.02 0.17 -0.32
CA ARG A 82 -12.94 -0.83 -0.39
C ARG A 82 -12.05 -0.80 0.84
N LEU A 83 -11.69 0.40 1.32
CA LEU A 83 -10.91 0.55 2.56
C LEU A 83 -11.66 0.00 3.78
N TYR A 84 -12.96 0.28 3.87
CA TYR A 84 -13.82 -0.28 4.91
C TYR A 84 -13.79 -1.81 4.90
N GLU A 85 -13.91 -2.45 3.73
CA GLU A 85 -13.85 -3.92 3.62
C GLU A 85 -12.50 -4.45 4.10
N TYR A 86 -11.38 -3.85 3.69
CA TYR A 86 -10.04 -4.25 4.15
C TYR A 86 -9.87 -4.10 5.67
N PHE A 87 -10.44 -3.06 6.27
CA PHE A 87 -10.41 -2.90 7.72
C PHE A 87 -11.23 -3.95 8.45
N VAL A 88 -12.44 -4.26 7.98
CA VAL A 88 -13.30 -5.29 8.61
C VAL A 88 -12.66 -6.68 8.48
N LEU A 89 -12.00 -6.96 7.36
CA LEU A 89 -11.32 -8.24 7.12
C LEU A 89 -9.98 -8.39 7.87
N ASP A 90 -9.49 -7.33 8.53
CA ASP A 90 -8.14 -7.27 9.11
C ASP A 90 -7.05 -7.69 8.10
N GLU A 91 -7.28 -7.49 6.81
CA GLU A 91 -6.37 -7.93 5.76
C GLU A 91 -5.11 -7.07 5.79
N ARG A 92 -3.97 -7.73 6.02
CA ARG A 92 -2.64 -7.09 6.04
C ARG A 92 -2.12 -6.77 4.63
N TYR A 93 -2.82 -7.22 3.60
CA TYR A 93 -2.41 -7.08 2.22
C TYR A 93 -3.16 -5.92 1.56
N ILE A 94 -2.45 -4.82 1.33
CA ILE A 94 -2.94 -3.73 0.49
C ILE A 94 -2.48 -4.03 -0.94
N PRO A 95 -3.40 -4.28 -1.90
CA PRO A 95 -3.01 -4.57 -3.27
C PRO A 95 -2.29 -3.38 -3.90
N ASP A 96 -1.42 -3.69 -4.86
CA ASP A 96 -0.72 -2.68 -5.65
C ASP A 96 -1.73 -1.88 -6.50
N PRO A 97 -1.83 -0.55 -6.32
CA PRO A 97 -2.76 0.27 -7.09
C PRO A 97 -2.36 0.39 -8.56
N LYS A 98 -1.09 0.13 -8.93
CA LYS A 98 -0.56 0.27 -10.29
C LYS A 98 -0.96 1.60 -10.95
N ASP A 99 -0.81 2.70 -10.21
CA ASP A 99 -1.20 4.02 -10.71
C ASP A 99 -0.23 4.46 -11.82
N ASP A 100 -0.79 4.77 -12.99
CA ASP A 100 -0.03 5.18 -14.17
C ASP A 100 0.63 6.56 -14.03
N ASP A 101 0.16 7.40 -13.09
CA ASP A 101 0.78 8.69 -12.80
C ASP A 101 1.88 8.55 -11.76
N PRO A 102 3.15 8.87 -12.09
CA PRO A 102 4.27 8.70 -11.17
C PRO A 102 4.14 9.49 -9.87
N SER A 103 3.54 10.69 -9.92
CA SER A 103 3.41 11.56 -8.75
C SER A 103 2.37 11.05 -7.77
N ARG A 104 1.22 10.59 -8.29
CA ARG A 104 0.22 9.93 -7.46
C ARG A 104 0.75 8.63 -6.89
N TYR A 105 1.46 7.85 -7.69
CA TYR A 105 1.96 6.56 -7.23
C TYR A 105 3.03 6.71 -6.13
N GLU A 106 3.95 7.67 -6.28
CA GLU A 106 4.92 8.01 -5.24
C GLU A 106 4.23 8.55 -3.99
N PHE A 107 3.23 9.42 -4.13
CA PHE A 107 2.48 9.93 -2.99
C PHE A 107 1.77 8.81 -2.21
N LEU A 108 1.18 7.84 -2.91
CA LEU A 108 0.57 6.66 -2.29
C LEU A 108 1.61 5.83 -1.53
N ALA A 109 2.75 5.54 -2.14
CA ALA A 109 3.85 4.82 -1.49
C ALA A 109 4.37 5.56 -0.25
N ALA A 110 4.63 6.87 -0.36
CA ALA A 110 5.08 7.72 0.74
C ALA A 110 4.06 7.74 1.89
N THR A 111 2.76 7.82 1.57
CA THR A 111 1.68 7.74 2.57
C THR A 111 1.69 6.41 3.29
N THR A 112 1.87 5.29 2.58
CA THR A 112 1.99 3.97 3.20
C THR A 112 3.19 3.89 4.13
N TYR A 113 4.35 4.47 3.76
CA TYR A 113 5.51 4.56 4.63
C TYR A 113 5.26 5.37 5.91
N LEU A 114 4.54 6.50 5.81
CA LEU A 114 4.18 7.32 6.97
C LEU A 114 3.28 6.54 7.93
N ILE A 115 2.33 5.77 7.40
CA ILE A 115 1.45 4.89 8.19
C ILE A 115 2.28 3.83 8.91
N VAL A 116 3.16 3.10 8.20
CA VAL A 116 4.06 2.09 8.79
C VAL A 116 4.94 2.71 9.89
N ARG A 117 5.50 3.90 9.64
CA ARG A 117 6.29 4.63 10.64
C ARG A 117 5.48 4.95 11.90
N ALA A 118 4.23 5.37 11.74
CA ALA A 118 3.33 5.67 12.86
C ALA A 118 2.97 4.41 13.67
N PHE A 119 2.69 3.29 13.01
CA PHE A 119 2.47 2.01 13.70
C PHE A 119 3.74 1.53 14.41
N ASN A 120 4.90 1.58 13.77
CA ASN A 120 6.16 1.16 14.39
C ASN A 120 6.56 2.06 15.58
N ALA A 121 6.18 3.34 15.57
CA ALA A 121 6.30 4.20 16.73
C ALA A 121 5.43 3.73 17.90
N ARG A 122 4.21 3.25 17.63
CA ARG A 122 3.32 2.63 18.64
C ARG A 122 3.86 1.30 19.16
N VAL A 123 4.37 0.43 18.28
CA VAL A 123 5.02 -0.83 18.67
C VAL A 123 6.20 -0.57 19.62
N LYS A 124 6.97 0.51 19.40
CA LYS A 124 8.05 0.92 20.31
C LYS A 124 7.56 1.32 21.70
N LEU A 125 6.30 1.72 21.84
CA LEU A 125 5.64 2.04 23.11
C LEU A 125 4.97 0.81 23.75
N GLY A 126 5.09 -0.39 23.17
CA GLY A 126 4.39 -1.59 23.62
C GLY A 126 2.98 -1.76 23.03
N LEU A 127 2.54 -0.83 22.17
CA LEU A 127 1.20 -0.80 21.58
C LEU A 127 1.21 -1.53 20.22
N SER A 128 1.35 -2.85 20.24
CA SER A 128 1.37 -3.69 19.02
C SER A 128 -0.04 -4.00 18.49
N ARG A 129 -0.17 -4.28 17.18
CA ARG A 129 -1.44 -4.67 16.54
C ARG A 129 -2.03 -5.96 17.12
N SER A 130 -1.18 -6.89 17.53
CA SER A 130 -1.59 -8.14 18.21
C SER A 130 -1.99 -7.94 19.67
N GLY A 131 -1.82 -6.74 20.22
CA GLY A 131 -2.26 -6.40 21.56
C GLY A 131 -3.78 -6.30 21.66
N ARG A 132 -4.31 -6.44 22.88
CA ARG A 132 -5.73 -6.20 23.13
C ARG A 132 -6.05 -4.71 23.00
N ALA A 133 -7.25 -4.38 22.52
CA ALA A 133 -7.71 -2.99 22.36
C ALA A 133 -7.68 -2.20 23.68
N LEU A 134 -7.92 -2.90 24.79
CA LEU A 134 -7.72 -2.40 26.16
C LEU A 134 -6.60 -3.24 26.77
N MET A 135 -5.45 -2.61 27.01
CA MET A 135 -4.28 -3.24 27.66
C MET A 135 -4.01 -2.58 29.00
N SER A 136 -3.52 -3.38 29.95
CA SER A 136 -3.02 -2.82 31.20
C SER A 136 -1.70 -2.07 30.97
N VAL A 137 -1.30 -1.25 31.93
CA VAL A 137 -0.01 -0.55 31.87
C VAL A 137 1.12 -1.58 31.89
N GLU A 138 1.02 -2.60 32.73
CA GLU A 138 2.00 -3.68 32.88
C GLU A 138 2.18 -4.45 31.57
N GLU A 139 1.09 -4.79 30.88
CA GLU A 139 1.15 -5.47 29.58
C GLU A 139 1.88 -4.63 28.51
N ALA A 140 1.60 -3.32 28.48
CA ALA A 140 2.26 -2.40 27.58
C ALA A 140 3.77 -2.28 27.91
N GLU A 141 4.12 -2.25 29.20
CA GLU A 141 5.51 -2.20 29.64
C GLU A 141 6.28 -3.49 29.31
N GLU A 142 5.68 -4.65 29.54
CA GLU A 142 6.25 -5.94 29.13
C GLU A 142 6.50 -5.97 27.62
N ALA A 143 5.52 -5.56 26.82
CA ALA A 143 5.65 -5.48 25.37
C ALA A 143 6.73 -4.48 24.93
N ARG A 144 6.83 -3.33 25.61
CA ARG A 144 7.88 -2.31 25.39
C ARG A 144 9.26 -2.82 25.77
N ASN A 145 9.38 -3.68 26.79
CA ASN A 145 10.66 -4.17 27.29
C ASN A 145 11.20 -5.37 26.48
N LYS A 146 10.39 -5.96 25.59
CA LYS A 146 10.87 -7.00 24.66
C LYS A 146 12.07 -6.49 23.84
N PRO A 147 13.07 -7.36 23.58
CA PRO A 147 14.15 -7.06 22.63
C PRO A 147 13.60 -6.60 21.28
N GLU A 148 14.31 -5.69 20.60
CA GLU A 148 13.85 -5.12 19.33
C GLU A 148 13.59 -6.20 18.26
N SER A 149 14.40 -7.25 18.23
CA SER A 149 14.26 -8.41 17.34
C SER A 149 12.98 -9.21 17.55
N GLU A 150 12.36 -9.13 18.73
CA GLU A 150 11.15 -9.87 19.08
C GLU A 150 9.87 -9.03 18.89
N ARG A 151 10.02 -7.73 18.61
CA ARG A 151 8.87 -6.86 18.39
C ARG A 151 8.33 -7.03 16.96
N GLN A 152 7.01 -7.15 16.87
CA GLN A 152 6.32 -7.27 15.58
C GLN A 152 6.19 -5.89 14.94
N TYR A 153 7.19 -5.51 14.15
CA TYR A 153 7.15 -4.29 13.35
C TYR A 153 6.38 -4.49 12.04
N GLU A 154 5.58 -3.49 11.70
CA GLU A 154 4.93 -3.39 10.40
C GLU A 154 5.98 -3.11 9.32
N LYS A 155 5.72 -3.63 8.12
CA LYS A 155 6.52 -3.38 6.92
C LYS A 155 5.66 -2.75 5.84
N ALA A 156 6.28 -1.94 5.00
CA ALA A 156 5.59 -1.46 3.81
C ALA A 156 5.28 -2.65 2.90
N PRO A 157 4.17 -2.61 2.15
CA PRO A 157 3.90 -3.62 1.13
C PRO A 157 4.97 -3.53 0.04
N LEU A 158 5.31 -4.68 -0.56
CA LEU A 158 6.40 -4.77 -1.55
C LEU A 158 6.22 -3.81 -2.73
N TRP A 159 4.99 -3.52 -3.16
CA TRP A 159 4.78 -2.57 -4.24
C TRP A 159 5.25 -1.16 -3.87
N ALA A 160 4.97 -0.71 -2.63
CA ALA A 160 5.37 0.62 -2.15
C ALA A 160 6.89 0.74 -2.04
N GLU A 161 7.58 -0.35 -1.70
CA GLU A 161 9.05 -0.40 -1.66
C GLU A 161 9.69 -0.33 -3.05
N ASN A 162 8.96 -0.73 -4.09
CA ASN A 162 9.45 -0.76 -5.46
C ASN A 162 9.06 0.48 -6.28
N VAL A 163 8.28 1.41 -5.72
CA VAL A 163 7.93 2.65 -6.43
C VAL A 163 9.18 3.51 -6.60
N PRO A 164 9.52 3.92 -7.83
CA PRO A 164 10.70 4.75 -8.07
C PRO A 164 10.49 6.16 -7.51
N ALA A 165 11.56 6.74 -6.96
CA ALA A 165 11.55 8.13 -6.54
C ALA A 165 11.26 9.08 -7.72
N LEU A 166 10.51 10.15 -7.47
CA LEU A 166 10.27 11.20 -8.45
C LEU A 166 11.56 11.90 -8.86
N LYS A 167 11.59 12.39 -10.11
CA LYS A 167 12.71 13.19 -10.63
C LYS A 167 12.83 14.54 -9.90
N GLU A 168 11.69 15.10 -9.50
CA GLU A 168 11.58 16.37 -8.79
C GLU A 168 10.87 16.15 -7.46
N ILE A 169 11.27 16.90 -6.43
CA ILE A 169 10.65 16.80 -5.11
C ILE A 169 9.23 17.37 -5.19
N LEU A 170 8.24 16.53 -4.91
CA LEU A 170 6.87 16.97 -4.73
C LEU A 170 6.73 17.67 -3.38
N VAL A 171 6.27 18.92 -3.39
CA VAL A 171 6.00 19.68 -2.16
C VAL A 171 4.49 19.87 -2.02
N ILE A 172 3.94 19.37 -0.91
CA ILE A 172 2.53 19.54 -0.57
C ILE A 172 2.41 20.80 0.28
N PRO A 173 1.82 21.90 -0.24
CA PRO A 173 1.69 23.12 0.53
C PRO A 173 0.64 22.94 1.64
N PRO A 174 0.83 23.55 2.81
CA PRO A 174 -0.24 23.69 3.80
C PRO A 174 -1.39 24.54 3.23
N LEU A 175 -2.56 24.44 3.87
CA LEU A 175 -3.81 25.07 3.41
C LEU A 175 -3.70 26.61 3.29
N ASP A 176 -2.86 27.23 4.10
CA ASP A 176 -2.58 28.68 4.07
C ASP A 176 -1.56 29.07 2.97
N GLY A 177 -1.12 28.12 2.15
CA GLY A 177 -0.17 28.33 1.07
C GLY A 177 1.29 28.51 1.53
N THR A 178 1.59 28.35 2.83
CA THR A 178 2.95 28.55 3.36
C THR A 178 3.89 27.40 3.01
N CYS A 179 4.55 27.48 1.86
CA CYS A 179 5.56 26.50 1.49
C CYS A 179 6.86 26.76 2.26
N PHE A 180 7.10 26.04 3.37
CA PHE A 180 8.36 26.09 4.11
C PHE A 180 9.47 25.36 3.34
N ILE A 181 10.03 26.01 2.32
CA ILE A 181 11.29 25.55 1.74
C ILE A 181 12.39 25.85 2.76
N ARG A 182 12.84 24.82 3.48
CA ARG A 182 14.04 24.91 4.31
C ARG A 182 15.23 25.20 3.39
N ARG A 183 15.60 26.47 3.24
CA ARG A 183 16.88 26.85 2.64
C ARG A 183 17.98 26.38 3.59
N ASN A 184 18.82 25.44 3.13
CA ASN A 184 20.05 25.10 3.82
C ASN A 184 20.89 26.38 3.98
N ARG A 185 21.19 26.74 5.23
CA ARG A 185 22.27 27.64 5.60
C ARG A 185 23.32 26.80 6.32
#